data_AF-A0A2E7BBI1-F1
#
_entry.id   AF-A0A2E7BBI1-F1
#
_cell.length_a   1.000
_cell.length_b   1.000
_cell.length_c   1.000
_cell.angle_alpha   90.00
_cell.angle_beta   90.00
_cell.angle_gamma   90.00
#
_symmetry.space_group_name_H-M   'P 1'
#
loop_
_entity.id
_entity.type
_entity.pdbx_description
1 polymer ?
#
loop_
_entity_poly.entity_id
_entity_poly.type
_entity_poly.pdbx_seq_one_letter_code
_entity_poly.pdbx_strand_id
1 'polypeptide(L)'
;MARRDYSRSERISTRPKMEPASWSSCEPKTTSPKRLSGPFVSEPADAGKSGISLRLAGPAEGALVERLTRRIWTGRVSEESTVFTETPESVAAQLEKGGGAILFDGPEAIGSGRWVPVPGPSGQGLWMEVKRIGVLEAYRKRGFGEVILKALEAAGREAGAEGAQLAVRHDQVRLVDFYAGLGYVLADDVELTTPNPRSPPPVGMRKHFRTNT
;
A
#
# COMPACT_ATOMS: atom_id res chain seq x y z
N MET A 1 39.06 -19.86 27.82
CA MET A 1 38.20 -20.99 27.38
C MET A 1 37.59 -21.63 28.62
N ALA A 2 36.34 -21.30 28.94
CA ALA A 2 35.61 -21.91 30.05
C ALA A 2 34.24 -22.38 29.51
N ARG A 3 33.95 -23.65 29.78
CA ARG A 3 32.86 -24.44 29.21
C ARG A 3 31.53 -24.06 29.84
N ARG A 4 30.50 -23.95 29.00
CA ARG A 4 29.08 -23.98 29.39
C ARG A 4 28.71 -25.41 29.75
N ASP A 5 27.84 -25.59 30.73
CA ASP A 5 26.77 -26.59 30.66
C ASP A 5 25.61 -26.17 31.55
N TYR A 6 24.46 -25.98 30.90
CA TYR A 6 23.19 -25.57 31.48
C TYR A 6 22.31 -26.82 31.55
N SER A 7 22.00 -27.26 32.76
CA SER A 7 20.97 -28.27 33.04
C SER A 7 19.67 -27.55 33.32
N ARG A 8 18.63 -27.77 32.51
CA ARG A 8 17.24 -27.77 33.00
C ARG A 8 16.30 -28.57 32.10
N SER A 9 15.79 -29.63 32.71
CA SER A 9 14.55 -30.38 32.52
C SER A 9 13.36 -29.70 31.82
N GLU A 10 12.57 -30.48 31.06
CA GLU A 10 11.13 -30.79 31.29
C GLU A 10 10.59 -31.65 30.11
N ARG A 11 10.30 -32.94 30.31
CA ARG A 11 9.01 -33.55 30.69
C ARG A 11 7.79 -33.16 29.82
N ILE A 12 7.65 -33.91 28.72
CA ILE A 12 6.47 -34.70 28.29
C ILE A 12 5.10 -34.19 28.78
N SER A 13 4.30 -33.67 27.85
CA SER A 13 2.84 -33.62 27.94
C SER A 13 2.25 -34.20 26.66
N THR A 14 1.60 -35.35 26.80
CA THR A 14 0.94 -36.13 25.75
C THR A 14 -0.40 -35.50 25.38
N ARG A 15 -0.56 -35.06 24.12
CA ARG A 15 -1.87 -34.73 23.53
C ARG A 15 -2.56 -36.02 23.05
N PRO A 16 -3.87 -36.19 23.27
CA PRO A 16 -4.61 -37.33 22.74
C PRO A 16 -4.81 -37.21 21.22
N LYS A 17 -4.72 -38.36 20.54
CA LYS A 17 -4.99 -38.55 19.10
C LYS A 17 -6.49 -38.36 18.81
N MET A 18 -6.81 -37.48 17.86
CA MET A 18 -8.12 -37.45 17.19
C MET A 18 -8.11 -38.45 16.04
N GLU A 19 -9.10 -39.34 16.01
CA GLU A 19 -9.39 -40.21 14.86
C GLU A 19 -10.18 -39.48 13.77
N PRO A 20 -10.05 -39.89 12.50
CA PRO A 20 -10.63 -39.18 11.35
C PRO A 20 -12.13 -39.47 11.17
N ALA A 21 -12.91 -38.41 10.99
CA ALA A 21 -14.30 -38.52 10.56
C ALA A 21 -14.38 -38.97 9.10
N SER A 22 -15.07 -40.10 8.88
CA SER A 22 -15.43 -40.60 7.56
C SER A 22 -16.59 -39.78 6.99
N TRP A 23 -16.43 -39.25 5.79
CA TRP A 23 -17.55 -38.76 4.98
C TRP A 23 -17.70 -39.65 3.77
N SER A 24 -18.70 -40.53 3.83
CA SER A 24 -19.18 -41.30 2.69
C SER A 24 -20.28 -40.51 1.97
N SER A 25 -20.24 -40.63 0.65
CA SER A 25 -21.06 -39.96 -0.36
C SER A 25 -22.57 -40.15 -0.17
N CYS A 26 -23.35 -39.10 -0.45
CA CYS A 26 -24.76 -39.24 -0.83
C CYS A 26 -25.23 -38.01 -1.63
N GLU A 27 -25.32 -38.16 -2.96
CA GLU A 27 -26.15 -37.29 -3.81
C GLU A 27 -27.63 -37.64 -3.64
N PRO A 28 -28.53 -36.65 -3.77
CA PRO A 28 -29.71 -36.91 -4.58
C PRO A 28 -30.08 -35.78 -5.56
N LYS A 29 -30.09 -36.18 -6.84
CA LYS A 29 -31.07 -35.91 -7.92
C LYS A 29 -31.89 -34.61 -7.88
N THR A 30 -31.59 -33.78 -8.87
CA THR A 30 -32.45 -32.96 -9.74
C THR A 30 -33.96 -33.06 -9.50
N THR A 31 -34.60 -31.92 -9.21
CA THR A 31 -35.95 -31.62 -9.70
C THR A 31 -36.12 -30.10 -9.85
N SER A 32 -36.21 -29.63 -11.09
CA SER A 32 -36.58 -28.25 -11.42
C SER A 32 -38.09 -28.05 -11.28
N PRO A 33 -38.58 -26.96 -10.66
CA PRO A 33 -39.92 -26.47 -10.91
C PRO A 33 -39.93 -25.31 -11.92
N LYS A 34 -41.07 -25.25 -12.60
CA LYS A 34 -41.37 -24.43 -13.77
C LYS A 34 -41.31 -22.92 -13.50
N ARG A 35 -40.82 -22.24 -14.54
CA ARG A 35 -40.88 -20.81 -14.84
C ARG A 35 -42.28 -20.22 -14.57
N LEU A 36 -42.36 -19.24 -13.68
CA LEU A 36 -43.47 -18.29 -13.59
C LEU A 36 -42.94 -16.90 -13.94
N SER A 37 -43.59 -16.31 -14.93
CA SER A 37 -43.36 -15.00 -15.52
C SER A 37 -43.82 -13.86 -14.62
N GLY A 38 -42.91 -12.93 -14.34
CA GLY A 38 -43.18 -11.58 -13.84
C GLY A 38 -41.90 -10.75 -13.99
N PRO A 39 -41.98 -9.43 -14.29
CA PRO A 39 -40.78 -8.62 -14.43
C PRO A 39 -40.18 -8.44 -13.04
N PHE A 40 -39.11 -9.16 -12.74
CA PHE A 40 -38.25 -8.85 -11.60
C PHE A 40 -37.43 -7.62 -12.00
N VAL A 41 -38.02 -6.45 -11.84
CA VAL A 41 -37.27 -5.22 -11.67
C VAL A 41 -36.61 -5.37 -10.30
N SER A 42 -35.37 -5.86 -10.28
CA SER A 42 -34.49 -5.59 -9.15
C SER A 42 -34.22 -4.10 -9.17
N GLU A 43 -35.00 -3.33 -8.41
CA GLU A 43 -34.57 -2.02 -7.96
C GLU A 43 -33.15 -2.17 -7.38
N PRO A 44 -32.20 -1.30 -7.74
CA PRO A 44 -30.89 -1.34 -7.11
C PRO A 44 -31.10 -1.02 -5.64
N ALA A 45 -30.88 -2.04 -4.80
CA ALA A 45 -30.84 -1.90 -3.36
C ALA A 45 -29.78 -0.86 -3.00
N ASP A 46 -30.28 0.28 -2.54
CA ASP A 46 -29.62 1.23 -1.65
C ASP A 46 -28.27 1.79 -2.13
N ALA A 47 -28.32 2.94 -2.81
CA ALA A 47 -27.22 3.91 -2.85
C ALA A 47 -27.01 4.52 -1.45
N GLY A 48 -26.73 3.66 -0.47
CA GLY A 48 -26.57 3.99 0.94
C GLY A 48 -25.18 4.57 1.18
N LYS A 49 -25.07 5.90 1.05
CA LYS A 49 -23.93 6.76 1.43
C LYS A 49 -22.54 6.24 1.01
N SER A 50 -22.12 6.69 -0.17
CA SER A 50 -20.70 6.82 -0.55
C SER A 50 -19.93 7.60 0.51
N GLY A 51 -19.22 6.87 1.36
CA GLY A 51 -18.37 7.41 2.41
C GLY A 51 -16.91 7.27 2.02
N ILE A 52 -16.24 8.40 1.83
CA ILE A 52 -14.78 8.39 1.67
C ILE A 52 -14.15 8.01 3.01
N SER A 53 -13.33 6.96 3.02
CA SER A 53 -12.60 6.52 4.20
C SER A 53 -11.14 6.21 3.87
N LEU A 54 -10.25 6.35 4.85
CA LEU A 54 -8.83 6.05 4.73
C LEU A 54 -8.44 4.98 5.75
N ARG A 55 -7.62 4.03 5.31
CA ARG A 55 -7.09 2.96 6.17
C ARG A 55 -5.60 2.79 5.94
N LEU A 56 -4.85 2.56 7.01
CA LEU A 56 -3.45 2.15 6.91
C LEU A 56 -3.35 0.73 6.36
N ALA A 57 -2.32 0.49 5.55
CA ALA A 57 -2.06 -0.79 4.90
C ALA A 57 -0.78 -1.43 5.45
N GLY A 58 -0.88 -2.70 5.82
CA GLY A 58 0.24 -3.55 6.19
C GLY A 58 0.50 -4.62 5.13
N PRO A 59 1.34 -5.63 5.43
CA PRO A 59 1.74 -6.65 4.46
C PRO A 59 0.58 -7.43 3.86
N ALA A 60 -0.49 -7.66 4.65
CA ALA A 60 -1.70 -8.36 4.20
C ALA A 60 -2.41 -7.66 3.03
N GLU A 61 -2.25 -6.33 2.90
CA GLU A 61 -2.80 -5.56 1.78
C GLU A 61 -1.94 -5.57 0.52
N GLY A 62 -0.79 -6.25 0.50
CA GLY A 62 0.17 -6.19 -0.61
C GLY A 62 -0.46 -6.44 -1.98
N ALA A 63 -1.30 -7.47 -2.09
CA ALA A 63 -2.00 -7.80 -3.33
C ALA A 63 -3.05 -6.75 -3.74
N LEU A 64 -3.75 -6.13 -2.78
CA LEU A 64 -4.71 -5.07 -3.08
C LEU A 64 -4.00 -3.81 -3.56
N VAL A 65 -2.92 -3.42 -2.88
CA VAL A 65 -2.15 -2.22 -3.20
C VAL A 65 -1.43 -2.37 -4.55
N GLU A 66 -0.87 -3.54 -4.85
CA GLU A 66 -0.26 -3.83 -6.16
C GLU A 66 -1.28 -3.62 -7.28
N ARG A 67 -2.44 -4.30 -7.22
CA ARG A 67 -3.47 -4.22 -8.26
C ARG A 67 -4.00 -2.80 -8.43
N LEU A 68 -4.23 -2.10 -7.33
CA LEU A 68 -4.71 -0.72 -7.37
C LEU A 68 -3.66 0.20 -7.97
N THR A 69 -2.39 0.06 -7.60
CA THR A 69 -1.28 0.82 -8.20
C THR A 69 -1.20 0.56 -9.70
N ARG A 70 -1.29 -0.70 -10.14
CA ARG A 70 -1.29 -1.04 -11.56
C ARG A 70 -2.47 -0.39 -12.29
N ARG A 71 -3.71 -0.52 -11.77
CA ARG A 71 -4.91 0.13 -12.33
C ARG A 71 -4.77 1.64 -12.45
N ILE A 72 -4.19 2.28 -11.44
CA ILE A 72 -3.91 3.71 -11.44
C ILE A 72 -2.91 4.01 -12.56
N TRP A 73 -1.79 3.30 -12.66
CA TRP A 73 -0.66 3.72 -13.50
C TRP A 73 -0.72 3.25 -14.96
N THR A 74 -1.48 2.20 -15.27
CA THR A 74 -1.67 1.71 -16.65
C THR A 74 -2.18 2.82 -17.57
N GLY A 75 -1.56 2.97 -18.74
CA GLY A 75 -1.87 4.01 -19.72
C GLY A 75 -1.40 5.42 -19.34
N ARG A 76 -0.72 5.61 -18.20
CA ARG A 76 -0.21 6.90 -17.72
C ARG A 76 1.30 7.00 -17.58
N VAL A 77 1.99 5.87 -17.59
CA VAL A 77 3.45 5.83 -17.54
C VAL A 77 3.96 4.90 -18.63
N SER A 78 5.22 5.12 -19.04
CA SER A 78 5.94 4.22 -19.95
C SER A 78 5.91 2.78 -19.45
N GLU A 79 5.83 1.83 -20.39
CA GLU A 79 5.95 0.39 -20.15
C GLU A 79 7.25 0.00 -19.42
N GLU A 80 8.27 0.85 -19.50
CA GLU A 80 9.54 0.67 -18.80
C GLU A 80 9.47 1.01 -17.29
N SER A 81 8.34 1.52 -16.82
CA SER A 81 8.13 1.83 -15.41
C SER A 81 8.22 0.57 -14.56
N THR A 82 8.98 0.67 -13.46
CA THR A 82 9.11 -0.42 -12.46
C THR A 82 7.78 -0.81 -11.81
N VAL A 83 6.72 -0.01 -11.97
CA VAL A 83 5.37 -0.38 -11.51
C VAL A 83 4.89 -1.69 -12.14
N PHE A 84 5.29 -1.98 -13.38
CA PHE A 84 4.83 -3.17 -14.08
C PHE A 84 5.61 -4.43 -13.72
N THR A 85 6.77 -4.28 -13.07
CA THR A 85 7.60 -5.36 -12.56
C THR A 85 7.38 -5.64 -11.07
N GLU A 86 6.61 -4.81 -10.37
CA GLU A 86 6.20 -5.07 -8.98
C GLU A 86 5.22 -6.26 -8.91
N THR A 87 5.32 -7.04 -7.84
CA THR A 87 4.46 -8.20 -7.56
C THR A 87 3.76 -8.00 -6.21
N PRO A 88 2.67 -8.73 -5.93
CA PRO A 88 2.03 -8.69 -4.62
C PRO A 88 3.01 -8.90 -3.45
N GLU A 89 3.96 -9.80 -3.61
CA GLU A 89 4.97 -10.16 -2.60
C GLU A 89 5.98 -9.03 -2.42
N SER A 90 6.47 -8.42 -3.51
CA SER A 90 7.41 -7.29 -3.39
C SER A 90 6.73 -6.06 -2.79
N VAL A 91 5.45 -5.85 -3.07
CA VAL A 91 4.64 -4.81 -2.44
C VAL A 91 4.39 -5.11 -0.96
N ALA A 92 4.05 -6.35 -0.60
CA ALA A 92 3.91 -6.76 0.80
C ALA A 92 5.20 -6.55 1.60
N ALA A 93 6.35 -6.92 1.02
CA ALA A 93 7.66 -6.70 1.64
C ALA A 93 8.01 -5.20 1.81
N GLN A 94 7.54 -4.33 0.93
CA GLN A 94 7.66 -2.88 1.12
C GLN A 94 6.76 -2.39 2.26
N LEU A 95 5.51 -2.84 2.31
CA LEU A 95 4.56 -2.50 3.37
C LEU A 95 5.03 -2.99 4.74
N GLU A 96 5.73 -4.13 4.80
CA GLU A 96 6.31 -4.66 6.05
C GLU A 96 7.43 -3.79 6.60
N LYS A 97 8.24 -3.17 5.72
CA LYS A 97 9.35 -2.31 6.14
C LYS A 97 8.88 -0.96 6.67
N GLY A 98 7.79 -0.42 6.13
CA GLY A 98 7.26 0.89 6.50
C GLY A 98 5.76 0.85 6.66
N GLY A 99 5.04 0.95 5.53
CA GLY A 99 3.59 0.82 5.51
C GLY A 99 2.96 1.50 4.30
N GLY A 100 1.64 1.63 4.33
CA GLY A 100 0.90 2.31 3.28
C GLY A 100 -0.42 2.90 3.76
N ALA A 101 -1.13 3.52 2.84
CA ALA A 101 -2.47 4.02 3.04
C ALA A 101 -3.32 3.67 1.82
N ILE A 102 -4.59 3.33 2.06
CA ILE A 102 -5.59 3.04 1.03
C ILE A 102 -6.79 3.93 1.29
N LEU A 103 -7.24 4.61 0.25
CA LEU A 103 -8.45 5.41 0.24
C LEU A 103 -9.59 4.59 -0.39
N PHE A 104 -10.76 4.60 0.24
CA PHE A 104 -11.95 3.89 -0.19
C PHE A 104 -13.11 4.84 -0.45
N ASP A 105 -13.96 4.48 -1.42
CA ASP A 105 -15.34 4.98 -1.54
C ASP A 105 -16.28 3.79 -1.30
N GLY A 106 -16.86 3.73 -0.10
CA GLY A 106 -17.55 2.52 0.36
C GLY A 106 -16.61 1.30 0.33
N PRO A 107 -16.97 0.20 -0.36
CA PRO A 107 -16.10 -0.98 -0.47
C PRO A 107 -15.02 -0.87 -1.55
N GLU A 108 -15.08 0.13 -2.45
CA GLU A 108 -14.13 0.25 -3.55
C GLU A 108 -12.85 0.95 -3.08
N ALA A 109 -11.69 0.33 -3.32
CA ALA A 109 -10.40 1.00 -3.14
C ALA A 109 -10.10 1.92 -4.34
N ILE A 110 -9.97 3.21 -4.08
CA ILE A 110 -9.90 4.28 -5.10
C ILE A 110 -8.55 4.98 -5.18
N GLY A 111 -7.68 4.79 -4.19
CA GLY A 111 -6.35 5.37 -4.16
C GLY A 111 -5.45 4.70 -3.15
N SER A 112 -4.14 4.81 -3.36
CA SER A 112 -3.14 4.30 -2.42
C SER A 112 -1.83 5.06 -2.49
N GLY A 113 -0.99 4.83 -1.49
CA GLY A 113 0.41 5.20 -1.46
C GLY A 113 1.15 4.32 -0.46
N ARG A 114 2.48 4.28 -0.55
CA ARG A 114 3.34 3.48 0.31
C ARG A 114 4.53 4.30 0.79
N TRP A 115 5.18 3.84 1.84
CA TRP A 115 6.47 4.36 2.24
C TRP A 115 7.39 3.25 2.74
N VAL A 116 8.69 3.50 2.67
CA VAL A 116 9.73 2.66 3.24
C VAL A 116 10.74 3.51 4.02
N PRO A 117 11.34 2.99 5.09
CA PRO A 117 12.37 3.70 5.83
C PRO A 117 13.65 3.84 4.98
N VAL A 118 14.29 4.99 5.07
CA VAL A 118 15.57 5.31 4.42
C VAL A 118 16.45 6.11 5.38
N PRO A 119 17.78 6.10 5.21
CA PRO A 119 18.64 7.07 5.90
C PRO A 119 18.26 8.50 5.49
N GLY A 120 18.39 9.44 6.41
CA GLY A 120 18.25 10.85 6.08
C GLY A 120 19.43 11.43 5.30
N PRO A 121 19.37 12.74 4.97
CA PRO A 121 20.46 13.46 4.34
C PRO A 121 21.78 13.22 5.07
N SER A 122 22.86 13.01 4.31
CA SER A 122 24.18 12.65 4.85
C SER A 122 24.21 11.34 5.67
N GLY A 123 23.22 10.47 5.52
CA GLY A 123 23.15 9.16 6.19
C GLY A 123 22.68 9.21 7.65
N GLN A 124 22.05 10.30 8.08
CA GLN A 124 21.69 10.53 9.49
C GLN A 124 20.20 10.38 9.75
N GLY A 125 19.85 9.80 10.89
CA GLY A 125 18.46 9.67 11.35
C GLY A 125 17.61 8.76 10.47
N LEU A 126 16.36 8.57 10.90
CA LEU A 126 15.36 7.83 10.14
C LEU A 126 14.58 8.82 9.28
N TRP A 127 14.45 8.52 7.99
CA TRP A 127 13.58 9.22 7.05
C TRP A 127 12.66 8.23 6.36
N MET A 128 11.67 8.74 5.64
CA MET A 128 10.79 7.90 4.81
C MET A 128 10.91 8.28 3.34
N GLU A 129 11.03 7.28 2.45
CA GLU A 129 10.77 7.46 1.03
C GLU A 129 9.30 7.21 0.76
N VAL A 130 8.57 8.26 0.36
CA VAL A 130 7.17 8.17 -0.07
C VAL A 130 7.13 7.73 -1.54
N LYS A 131 6.33 6.70 -1.83
CA LYS A 131 6.26 6.07 -3.16
C LYS A 131 4.82 5.79 -3.56
N ARG A 132 4.62 5.76 -4.89
CA ARG A 132 3.40 5.25 -5.54
C ARG A 132 2.08 5.90 -5.08
N ILE A 133 2.11 7.18 -4.69
CA ILE A 133 0.87 7.91 -4.43
C ILE A 133 0.08 8.03 -5.74
N GLY A 134 -1.19 7.64 -5.69
CA GLY A 134 -2.11 7.85 -6.79
C GLY A 134 -3.55 7.56 -6.43
N VAL A 135 -4.44 8.09 -7.28
CA VAL A 135 -5.87 7.79 -7.24
C VAL A 135 -6.36 7.41 -8.64
N LEU A 136 -7.45 6.65 -8.68
CA LEU A 136 -8.17 6.33 -9.90
C LEU A 136 -8.65 7.61 -10.60
N GLU A 137 -8.78 7.55 -11.92
CA GLU A 137 -9.05 8.72 -12.76
C GLU A 137 -10.28 9.51 -12.34
N ALA A 138 -11.39 8.79 -12.09
CA ALA A 138 -12.66 9.39 -11.69
C ALA A 138 -12.58 10.20 -10.37
N TYR A 139 -11.56 9.95 -9.55
CA TYR A 139 -11.38 10.54 -8.22
C TYR A 139 -10.26 11.61 -8.17
N ARG A 140 -9.64 11.95 -9.31
CA ARG A 140 -8.60 13.00 -9.37
C ARG A 140 -9.16 14.40 -9.16
N LYS A 141 -8.27 15.35 -8.81
CA LYS A 141 -8.58 16.78 -8.59
C LYS A 141 -9.56 17.05 -7.43
N ARG A 142 -9.61 16.14 -6.45
CA ARG A 142 -10.46 16.23 -5.24
C ARG A 142 -9.66 16.30 -3.93
N GLY A 143 -8.36 16.60 -3.99
CA GLY A 143 -7.48 16.66 -2.81
C GLY A 143 -7.04 15.30 -2.24
N PHE A 144 -7.50 14.17 -2.79
CA PHE A 144 -7.19 12.85 -2.24
C PHE A 144 -5.72 12.44 -2.25
N GLY A 145 -4.91 12.96 -3.17
CA GLY A 145 -3.46 12.74 -3.15
C GLY A 145 -2.81 13.31 -1.88
N GLU A 146 -3.27 14.48 -1.43
CA GLU A 146 -2.80 15.11 -0.19
C GLU A 146 -3.29 14.34 1.03
N VAL A 147 -4.53 13.85 1.03
CA VAL A 147 -5.07 13.01 2.11
C VAL A 147 -4.22 11.75 2.31
N ILE A 148 -3.87 11.06 1.23
CA ILE A 148 -2.99 9.89 1.26
C ILE A 148 -1.60 10.29 1.77
N LEU A 149 -1.01 11.36 1.24
CA LEU A 149 0.32 11.83 1.64
C LEU A 149 0.38 12.13 3.15
N LYS A 150 -0.58 12.89 3.66
CA LYS A 150 -0.65 13.25 5.09
C LYS A 150 -0.76 12.03 5.98
N ALA A 151 -1.51 11.01 5.59
CA ALA A 151 -1.59 9.75 6.32
C ALA A 151 -0.24 9.00 6.35
N LEU A 152 0.48 8.97 5.23
CA LEU A 152 1.81 8.36 5.18
C LEU A 152 2.82 9.16 6.02
N GLU A 153 2.82 10.48 5.94
CA GLU A 153 3.69 11.32 6.77
C GLU A 153 3.39 11.14 8.26
N ALA A 154 2.12 11.00 8.66
CA ALA A 154 1.75 10.71 10.04
C ALA A 154 2.32 9.36 10.51
N ALA A 155 2.14 8.30 9.70
CA ALA A 155 2.73 6.99 9.99
C ALA A 155 4.27 7.03 10.07
N GLY A 156 4.92 7.81 9.21
CA GLY A 156 6.37 8.03 9.27
C GLY A 156 6.80 8.73 10.56
N ARG A 157 6.08 9.79 10.98
CA ARG A 157 6.35 10.48 12.26
C ARG A 157 6.18 9.55 13.45
N GLU A 158 5.12 8.73 13.46
CA GLU A 158 4.88 7.71 14.49
C GLU A 158 6.02 6.67 14.54
N ALA A 159 6.61 6.33 13.40
CA ALA A 159 7.78 5.48 13.30
C ALA A 159 9.11 6.18 13.67
N GLY A 160 9.08 7.48 14.00
CA GLY A 160 10.26 8.26 14.37
C GLY A 160 11.01 8.89 13.19
N ALA A 161 10.40 8.94 11.99
CA ALA A 161 11.01 9.61 10.86
C ALA A 161 11.12 11.14 11.12
N GLU A 162 12.24 11.71 10.74
CA GLU A 162 12.54 13.14 10.90
C GLU A 162 12.14 13.98 9.68
N GLY A 163 11.83 13.30 8.58
CA GLY A 163 11.41 13.89 7.31
C GLY A 163 11.02 12.82 6.29
N ALA A 164 10.53 13.29 5.15
CA ALA A 164 10.17 12.49 4.01
C ALA A 164 10.93 12.95 2.75
N GLN A 165 11.22 12.01 1.87
CA GLN A 165 11.70 12.25 0.52
C GLN A 165 10.80 11.56 -0.51
N LEU A 166 10.79 12.08 -1.72
CA LEU A 166 10.10 11.49 -2.87
C LEU A 166 10.79 11.89 -4.16
N ALA A 167 10.44 11.18 -5.23
CA ALA A 167 10.87 11.49 -6.58
C ALA A 167 9.66 11.69 -7.49
N VAL A 168 9.66 12.82 -8.20
CA VAL A 168 8.70 13.13 -9.25
C VAL A 168 9.30 12.72 -10.59
N ARG A 169 8.56 11.93 -11.37
CA ARG A 169 9.01 11.55 -12.72
C ARG A 169 9.21 12.78 -13.59
N HIS A 170 10.24 12.76 -14.44
CA HIS A 170 10.56 13.86 -15.35
C HIS A 170 9.38 14.26 -16.27
N ASP A 171 8.48 13.33 -16.59
CA ASP A 171 7.30 13.55 -17.43
C ASP A 171 6.08 14.10 -16.66
N GLN A 172 6.19 14.29 -15.35
CA GLN A 172 5.10 14.73 -14.46
C GLN A 172 5.46 16.00 -13.69
N VAL A 173 6.09 16.98 -14.36
CA VAL A 173 6.61 18.21 -13.72
C VAL A 173 5.56 18.97 -12.90
N ARG A 174 4.28 18.94 -13.28
CA ARG A 174 3.19 19.58 -12.50
C ARG A 174 3.07 19.04 -11.07
N LEU A 175 3.56 17.83 -10.79
CA LEU A 175 3.59 17.28 -9.44
C LEU A 175 4.66 17.94 -8.56
N VAL A 176 5.69 18.56 -9.14
CA VAL A 176 6.68 19.34 -8.38
C VAL A 176 5.97 20.51 -7.69
N ASP A 177 5.15 21.28 -8.41
CA ASP A 177 4.38 22.39 -7.83
C ASP A 177 3.38 21.90 -6.76
N PHE A 178 2.75 20.74 -7.00
CA PHE A 178 1.85 20.12 -6.04
C PHE A 178 2.56 19.80 -4.72
N TYR A 179 3.72 19.12 -4.77
CA TYR A 179 4.48 18.78 -3.57
C TYR A 179 5.12 20.01 -2.92
N ALA A 180 5.53 20.99 -3.72
CA ALA A 180 6.02 22.28 -3.21
C ALA A 180 4.95 22.99 -2.36
N GLY A 181 3.69 23.00 -2.81
CA GLY A 181 2.55 23.49 -2.03
C GLY A 181 2.29 22.74 -0.72
N LEU A 182 2.83 21.52 -0.58
CA LEU A 182 2.73 20.68 0.63
C LEU A 182 3.98 20.74 1.52
N GLY A 183 4.91 21.65 1.22
CA GLY A 183 6.13 21.91 1.99
C GLY A 183 7.33 21.07 1.60
N TYR A 184 7.30 20.40 0.45
CA TYR A 184 8.49 19.76 -0.10
C TYR A 184 9.36 20.78 -0.85
N VAL A 185 10.68 20.64 -0.72
CA VAL A 185 11.67 21.44 -1.45
C VAL A 185 12.47 20.54 -2.37
N LEU A 186 13.04 21.11 -3.44
CA LEU A 186 13.92 20.37 -4.34
C LEU A 186 15.14 19.82 -3.60
N ALA A 187 15.59 18.64 -4.02
CA ALA A 187 16.70 17.91 -3.41
C ALA A 187 17.43 17.11 -4.50
N ASP A 188 18.74 17.31 -4.60
CA ASP A 188 19.63 16.72 -5.61
C ASP A 188 20.32 15.43 -5.15
N ASP A 189 20.24 15.11 -3.86
CA ASP A 189 20.84 13.95 -3.19
C ASP A 189 19.83 12.85 -2.83
N VAL A 190 18.59 12.91 -3.36
CA VAL A 190 17.57 11.90 -3.07
C VAL A 190 17.93 10.57 -3.73
N GLU A 191 18.29 9.60 -2.91
CA GLU A 191 18.51 8.22 -3.34
C GLU A 191 17.23 7.38 -3.24
N LEU A 192 16.81 6.77 -4.34
CA LEU A 192 15.60 5.95 -4.39
C LEU A 192 15.91 4.49 -4.11
N THR A 193 15.11 3.86 -3.25
CA THR A 193 15.18 2.41 -2.98
C THR A 193 14.79 1.53 -4.17
N THR A 194 14.24 2.12 -5.24
CA THR A 194 13.88 1.40 -6.48
C THR A 194 14.12 2.30 -7.69
N PRO A 195 15.39 2.52 -8.09
CA PRO A 195 15.71 3.35 -9.24
C PRO A 195 15.28 2.65 -10.54
N ASN A 196 14.97 3.44 -11.57
CA ASN A 196 14.75 2.93 -12.91
C ASN A 196 15.84 3.47 -13.85
N PRO A 197 16.90 2.70 -14.13
CA PRO A 197 18.02 3.17 -14.97
C PRO A 197 17.61 3.36 -16.44
N ARG A 198 16.43 2.88 -16.85
CA ARG A 198 15.92 2.98 -18.22
C ARG A 198 15.16 4.28 -18.50
N SER A 199 14.91 5.10 -17.48
CA SER A 199 14.20 6.38 -17.64
C SER A 199 15.07 7.56 -17.23
N PRO A 200 14.83 8.78 -17.77
CA PRO A 200 15.50 9.98 -17.31
C PRO A 200 15.38 10.14 -15.78
N PRO A 201 16.42 10.71 -15.12
CA PRO A 201 16.41 10.91 -13.69
C PRO A 201 15.15 11.67 -13.23
N PRO A 202 14.49 11.21 -12.16
CA PRO A 202 13.38 11.96 -11.58
C PRO A 202 13.89 13.20 -10.83
N VAL A 203 12.98 14.12 -10.55
CA VAL A 203 13.23 15.28 -9.68
C VAL A 203 13.04 14.84 -8.24
N GLY A 204 14.12 14.84 -7.46
CA GLY A 204 14.10 14.59 -6.03
C GLY A 204 13.50 15.76 -5.26
N MET A 205 12.68 15.46 -4.25
CA MET A 205 12.14 16.44 -3.32
C MET A 205 12.14 15.89 -1.89
N ARG A 206 12.26 16.79 -0.90
CA ARG A 206 12.27 16.41 0.51
C ARG A 206 11.49 17.38 1.40
N LYS A 207 11.04 16.92 2.55
CA LYS A 207 10.33 17.70 3.57
C LYS A 207 10.77 17.27 4.96
N HIS A 208 11.23 18.21 5.78
CA HIS A 208 11.50 17.95 7.19
C HIS A 208 10.19 17.92 7.98
N PHE A 209 10.09 17.02 8.96
CA PHE A 209 8.94 16.94 9.86
C PHE A 209 9.12 17.77 11.13
N ARG A 210 10.36 18.06 11.51
CA ARG A 210 10.64 19.04 12.57
C ARG A 210 10.21 20.41 12.05
N THR A 211 9.15 20.95 12.64
CA THR A 211 8.93 22.40 12.63
C THR A 211 9.95 22.98 13.60
N ASN A 212 10.74 23.96 13.18
CA ASN A 212 11.58 24.70 14.12
C ASN A 212 10.69 25.18 15.28
N THR A 213 10.96 24.68 16.47
CA THR A 213 10.51 25.30 17.73
C THR A 213 11.29 26.59 17.93
#